data_AF-A0AAD1RSF2-F1
#
_entry.id   AF-A0AAD1RSF2-F1
#
_cell.length_a   1.000
_cell.length_b   1.000
_cell.length_c   1.000
_cell.angle_alpha   90.00
_cell.angle_beta   90.00
_cell.angle_gamma   90.00
#
_symmetry.space_group_name_H-M   'P 1'
#
loop_
_entity.id
_entity.type
_entity.pdbx_description
1 polymer ?
#
loop_
_entity_poly.entity_id
_entity_poly.type
_entity_poly.pdbx_seq_one_letter_code
_entity_poly.pdbx_strand_id
1 'polypeptide(L)'
;MVKYFLGINLLKSSWDQVSAAFWQRYPNPYSKHVLSEDILYREVTSDQKLLTRKLLTKTNRLPRWAEHIFPSNVAHAVYIIEDSIVDPSNRTLTTYTWNVNHAKIMSVEERCTYCENSENSSWTEIKREAWISSKVIGFTRPIQEFGLARFKSNVTKAMKGFEFILAKMQGDAPPRTLVETAKEATEKAKETALAAKEKARDLASKAATTKKQQYV
;
A
#
# COMPACT_ATOMS: atom_id res chain seq x y z
N MET A 1 8.01 2.79 28.76
CA MET A 1 6.58 2.44 28.62
C MET A 1 6.32 2.12 27.15
N VAL A 2 5.64 1.01 26.84
CA VAL A 2 5.34 0.56 25.47
C VAL A 2 3.83 0.50 25.30
N LYS A 3 3.30 0.95 24.16
CA LYS A 3 1.90 0.73 23.79
C LYS A 3 1.78 -0.55 22.98
N TYR A 4 0.90 -1.43 23.42
CA TYR A 4 0.58 -2.68 22.74
C TYR A 4 -0.73 -2.56 21.96
N PHE A 5 -0.75 -3.12 20.76
CA PHE A 5 -1.95 -3.30 19.94
C PHE A 5 -2.08 -4.77 19.56
N LEU A 6 -3.31 -5.28 19.62
CA LEU A 6 -3.71 -6.57 19.07
C LEU A 6 -4.92 -6.34 18.17
N GLY A 7 -4.89 -6.92 16.97
CA GLY A 7 -6.00 -6.94 16.04
C GLY A 7 -6.09 -8.28 15.32
N ILE A 8 -7.31 -8.69 15.01
CA ILE A 8 -7.58 -9.85 14.17
C ILE A 8 -8.31 -9.34 12.95
N ASN A 9 -7.85 -9.76 11.78
CA ASN A 9 -8.47 -9.47 10.50
C ASN A 9 -8.68 -10.75 9.71
N LEU A 10 -9.61 -10.71 8.76
CA LEU A 10 -9.99 -11.87 7.96
C LEU A 10 -9.95 -11.50 6.49
N LEU A 11 -9.31 -12.35 5.68
CA LEU A 11 -9.36 -12.28 4.22
C LEU A 11 -10.19 -13.45 3.71
N LYS A 12 -11.18 -13.16 2.87
CA LYS A 12 -12.05 -14.17 2.25
C LYS A 12 -11.37 -14.85 1.05
N SER A 13 -10.20 -15.41 1.30
CA SER A 13 -9.35 -16.08 0.32
C SER A 13 -8.51 -17.12 1.03
N SER A 14 -8.16 -18.20 0.32
CA SER A 14 -7.40 -19.29 0.92
C SER A 14 -6.00 -18.84 1.32
N TRP A 15 -5.38 -19.56 2.24
CA TRP A 15 -4.03 -19.24 2.70
C TRP A 15 -3.03 -19.18 1.54
N ASP A 16 -3.14 -20.10 0.57
CA ASP A 16 -2.27 -20.14 -0.61
C ASP A 16 -2.38 -18.84 -1.43
N GLN A 17 -3.60 -18.36 -1.66
CA GLN A 17 -3.86 -17.11 -2.38
C GLN A 17 -3.31 -15.91 -1.62
N VAL A 18 -3.51 -15.85 -0.30
CA VAL A 18 -3.02 -14.76 0.55
C VAL A 18 -1.49 -14.77 0.63
N SER A 19 -0.89 -15.94 0.78
CA SER A 19 0.56 -16.12 0.80
C SER A 19 1.20 -15.71 -0.52
N ALA A 20 0.59 -16.07 -1.67
CA ALA A 20 1.04 -15.62 -2.97
C ALA A 20 0.86 -14.09 -3.15
N ALA A 21 -0.30 -13.54 -2.76
CA ALA A 21 -0.59 -12.11 -2.82
C ALA A 21 0.36 -11.28 -1.96
N PHE A 22 0.85 -11.82 -0.84
CA PHE A 22 1.79 -11.12 0.05
C PHE A 22 3.06 -10.66 -0.69
N TRP A 23 3.56 -11.46 -1.63
CA TRP A 23 4.76 -11.14 -2.42
C TRP A 23 4.50 -10.14 -3.54
N GLN A 24 3.24 -9.92 -3.93
CA GLN A 24 2.83 -9.00 -4.99
C GLN A 24 2.05 -7.81 -4.44
N ARG A 25 2.05 -7.62 -3.12
CA ARG A 25 1.18 -6.64 -2.48
C ARG A 25 1.50 -5.21 -2.86
N TYR A 26 2.71 -4.94 -3.37
CA TYR A 26 3.12 -3.65 -3.89
C TYR A 26 3.49 -3.73 -5.38
N PRO A 27 3.23 -2.66 -6.15
CA PRO A 27 2.49 -1.45 -5.77
C PRO A 27 0.97 -1.67 -5.69
N ASN A 28 0.28 -0.91 -4.84
CA ASN A 28 -1.19 -0.86 -4.81
C ASN A 28 -1.72 0.57 -4.51
N PRO A 29 -2.97 0.91 -4.87
CA PRO A 29 -3.52 2.27 -4.71
C PRO A 29 -3.58 2.78 -3.26
N TYR A 30 -3.61 1.88 -2.28
CA TYR A 30 -3.71 2.21 -0.85
C TYR A 30 -2.33 2.41 -0.18
N SER A 31 -1.25 2.09 -0.90
CA SER A 31 0.12 2.05 -0.37
C SER A 31 1.10 2.95 -1.12
N LYS A 32 0.63 4.09 -1.67
CA LYS A 32 1.45 5.09 -2.39
C LYS A 32 2.63 5.65 -1.59
N HIS A 33 2.66 5.44 -0.28
CA HIS A 33 3.73 5.88 0.59
C HIS A 33 4.93 4.91 0.58
N VAL A 34 4.77 3.68 0.07
CA VAL A 34 5.85 2.73 -0.16
C VAL A 34 6.51 3.06 -1.49
N LEU A 35 7.80 3.34 -1.46
CA LEU A 35 8.59 3.80 -2.61
C LEU A 35 9.37 2.66 -3.25
N SER A 36 10.00 1.80 -2.44
CA SER A 36 10.74 0.63 -2.90
C SER A 36 10.52 -0.56 -1.97
N GLU A 37 10.69 -1.76 -2.52
CA GLU A 37 10.69 -3.03 -1.82
C GLU A 37 11.82 -3.88 -2.42
N ASP A 38 12.79 -4.25 -1.60
CA ASP A 38 14.00 -4.94 -2.01
C ASP A 38 14.20 -6.19 -1.15
N ILE A 39 14.51 -7.34 -1.75
CA ILE A 39 14.83 -8.56 -1.02
C ILE A 39 16.33 -8.56 -0.71
N LEU A 40 16.67 -8.52 0.58
CA LEU A 40 18.07 -8.54 1.03
C LEU A 40 18.58 -9.96 1.24
N TYR A 41 17.69 -10.86 1.62
CA TYR A 41 18.03 -12.25 1.91
C TYR A 41 16.84 -13.16 1.64
N ARG A 42 17.12 -14.35 1.12
CA ARG A 42 16.13 -15.41 0.95
C ARG A 42 16.79 -16.77 0.97
N GLU A 43 16.24 -17.69 1.74
CA GLU A 43 16.66 -19.08 1.77
C GLU A 43 15.46 -20.01 1.96
N VAL A 44 15.60 -21.25 1.50
CA VAL A 44 14.73 -22.36 1.91
C VAL A 44 15.53 -23.21 2.88
N THR A 45 15.00 -23.36 4.10
CA THR A 45 15.65 -24.13 5.17
C THR A 45 15.51 -25.63 4.96
N SER A 46 16.28 -26.41 5.71
CA SER A 46 16.21 -27.88 5.67
C SER A 46 14.81 -28.43 6.02
N ASP A 47 14.07 -27.73 6.88
CA ASP A 47 12.68 -28.03 7.25
C ASP A 47 11.64 -27.41 6.32
N GLN A 48 12.02 -27.08 5.08
CA GLN A 48 11.14 -26.62 3.99
C GLN A 48 10.41 -25.30 4.28
N LYS A 49 10.99 -24.41 5.08
CA LYS A 49 10.46 -23.06 5.31
C LYS A 49 11.19 -22.05 4.43
N LEU A 50 10.44 -21.10 3.88
CA LEU A 50 11.02 -19.97 3.15
C LEU A 50 11.26 -18.82 4.12
N LEU A 51 12.52 -18.53 4.40
CA LEU A 51 12.92 -17.32 5.12
C LEU A 51 13.20 -16.22 4.13
N THR A 52 12.73 -15.00 4.42
CA THR A 52 13.04 -13.83 3.59
C THR A 52 13.16 -12.59 4.45
N ARG A 53 14.23 -11.81 4.22
CA ARG A 53 14.38 -10.45 4.71
C ARG A 53 14.22 -9.45 3.58
N LYS A 54 13.35 -8.47 3.76
CA LYS A 54 13.17 -7.34 2.84
C LYS A 54 13.54 -6.02 3.50
N LEU A 55 13.91 -5.06 2.66
CA LEU A 55 14.00 -3.65 2.99
C LEU A 55 12.89 -2.90 2.24
N LEU A 56 12.11 -2.11 2.96
CA LEU A 56 11.11 -1.23 2.37
C LEU A 56 11.47 0.22 2.66
N THR A 57 11.39 1.06 1.63
CA THR A 57 11.52 2.51 1.76
C THR A 57 10.14 3.16 1.74
N LYS A 58 9.81 3.96 2.76
CA LYS A 58 8.53 4.65 2.89
C LYS A 58 8.72 6.16 3.03
N THR A 59 7.77 6.95 2.53
CA THR A 59 7.72 8.38 2.83
C THR A 59 7.31 8.63 4.28
N ASN A 60 8.00 9.56 4.96
CA ASN A 60 7.64 9.97 6.32
C ASN A 60 7.11 11.40 6.34
N ARG A 61 5.78 11.57 6.37
CA ARG A 61 5.21 12.87 6.71
C ARG A 61 5.11 12.97 8.22
N LEU A 62 5.84 13.93 8.79
CA LEU A 62 5.72 14.28 10.20
C LEU A 62 4.35 14.95 10.45
N PRO A 63 3.73 14.75 11.62
CA PRO A 63 2.59 15.57 12.00
C PRO A 63 3.04 17.03 12.20
N ARG A 64 2.15 18.01 11.95
CA ARG A 64 2.49 19.44 12.00
C ARG A 64 3.15 19.89 13.30
N TRP A 65 2.74 19.34 14.45
CA TRP A 65 3.36 19.65 15.74
C TRP A 65 4.83 19.18 15.80
N ALA A 66 5.16 18.07 15.12
CA ALA A 66 6.48 17.49 15.10
C ALA A 66 7.41 18.21 14.12
N GLU A 67 6.88 18.80 13.04
CA GLU A 67 7.65 19.64 12.10
C GLU A 67 8.32 20.84 12.80
N HIS A 68 7.73 21.33 13.89
CA HIS A 68 8.29 22.46 14.67
C HIS A 68 9.36 22.02 15.67
N ILE A 69 9.42 20.72 16.01
CA ILE A 69 10.28 20.17 17.07
C ILE A 69 11.46 19.39 16.47
N PHE A 70 11.24 18.70 15.35
CA PHE A 70 12.26 17.90 14.69
C PHE A 70 12.81 18.62 13.46
N PRO A 71 14.13 18.57 13.22
CA PRO A 71 14.75 19.20 12.06
C PRO A 71 14.07 18.76 10.75
N SER A 72 13.94 19.67 9.78
CA SER A 72 13.39 19.40 8.44
C SER A 72 14.05 18.19 7.76
N ASN A 73 15.33 17.95 8.05
CA ASN A 73 16.15 16.85 7.56
C ASN A 73 15.68 15.46 8.06
N VAL A 74 14.75 15.39 9.02
CA VAL A 74 14.15 14.13 9.53
C VAL A 74 13.05 13.61 8.57
N ALA A 75 12.57 14.44 7.63
CA ALA A 75 11.46 14.12 6.73
C ALA A 75 11.80 13.17 5.55
N HIS A 76 13.03 12.65 5.45
CA HIS A 76 13.55 12.19 4.16
C HIS A 76 13.24 10.74 3.73
N ALA A 77 12.94 9.81 4.64
CA ALA A 77 12.37 8.49 4.37
C ALA A 77 12.32 7.69 5.68
N VAL A 78 11.46 6.67 5.77
CA VAL A 78 11.56 5.59 6.76
C VAL A 78 12.03 4.33 6.07
N TYR A 79 13.03 3.68 6.65
CA TYR A 79 13.48 2.35 6.26
C TYR A 79 12.89 1.32 7.20
N ILE A 80 12.22 0.33 6.63
CA ILE A 80 11.57 -0.77 7.36
C ILE A 80 12.25 -2.07 6.94
N ILE A 81 12.65 -2.87 7.93
CA ILE A 81 13.01 -4.26 7.67
C ILE A 81 11.76 -5.11 7.88
N GLU A 82 11.57 -6.08 6.99
CA GLU A 82 10.56 -7.13 7.11
C GLU A 82 11.23 -8.49 7.04
N ASP A 83 11.18 -9.21 8.15
CA ASP A 83 11.49 -10.63 8.17
C ASP A 83 10.20 -11.42 7.99
N SER A 84 10.28 -12.52 7.24
CA SER A 84 9.15 -13.38 6.98
C SER A 84 9.56 -14.84 6.93
N ILE A 85 8.66 -15.69 7.42
CA ILE A 85 8.78 -17.14 7.43
C ILE A 85 7.50 -17.69 6.82
N VAL A 86 7.59 -18.39 5.69
CA VAL A 86 6.50 -19.18 5.14
C VAL A 86 6.76 -20.65 5.48
N ASP A 87 5.80 -21.27 6.14
CA ASP A 87 5.77 -22.69 6.45
C ASP A 87 4.60 -23.33 5.69
N PRO A 88 4.85 -23.96 4.52
CA PRO A 88 3.81 -24.59 3.72
C PRO A 88 3.16 -25.80 4.40
N SER A 89 3.91 -26.54 5.22
CA SER A 89 3.41 -27.72 5.93
C SER A 89 2.35 -27.35 6.95
N ASN A 90 2.57 -26.26 7.69
CA ASN A 90 1.62 -25.75 8.68
C ASN A 90 0.66 -24.68 8.11
N ARG A 91 0.78 -24.33 6.82
CA ARG A 91 0.02 -23.24 6.18
C ARG A 91 0.05 -21.95 7.00
N THR A 92 1.25 -21.54 7.39
CA THR A 92 1.45 -20.28 8.11
C THR A 92 2.44 -19.39 7.38
N LEU A 93 2.13 -18.10 7.35
CA LEU A 93 3.08 -17.05 7.00
C LEU A 93 3.20 -16.15 8.23
N THR A 94 4.40 -16.02 8.78
CA THR A 94 4.67 -15.11 9.89
C THR A 94 5.60 -14.02 9.42
N THR A 95 5.27 -12.77 9.75
CA THR A 95 6.09 -11.62 9.43
C THR A 95 6.41 -10.82 10.69
N TYR A 96 7.59 -10.22 10.68
CA TYR A 96 8.03 -9.30 11.71
C TYR A 96 8.63 -8.08 11.03
N THR A 97 8.10 -6.90 11.33
CA THR A 97 8.48 -5.65 10.68
C THR A 97 8.84 -4.58 11.71
N TRP A 98 9.88 -3.81 11.43
CA TRP A 98 10.28 -2.70 12.30
C TRP A 98 11.01 -1.60 11.53
N ASN A 99 10.93 -0.37 12.05
CA ASN A 99 11.69 0.74 11.49
C ASN A 99 13.15 0.76 11.98
N VAL A 100 14.09 0.88 11.05
CA VAL A 100 15.53 0.90 11.35
C VAL A 100 15.98 2.32 11.69
N ASN A 101 15.58 3.29 10.88
CA ASN A 101 15.84 4.70 11.16
C ASN A 101 14.71 5.30 12.01
N HIS A 102 14.98 6.45 12.63
CA HIS A 102 14.04 7.17 13.52
C HIS A 102 13.62 6.45 14.81
N ALA A 103 14.20 5.28 15.12
CA ALA A 103 13.88 4.48 16.32
C ALA A 103 14.15 5.21 17.65
N LYS A 104 15.00 6.25 17.65
CA LYS A 104 15.18 7.13 18.82
C LYS A 104 13.94 7.98 19.11
N ILE A 105 13.20 8.37 18.07
CA ILE A 105 11.96 9.15 18.18
C ILE A 105 10.79 8.21 18.48
N MET A 106 10.61 7.20 17.62
CA MET A 106 9.54 6.21 17.74
C MET A 106 10.00 4.88 17.12
N SER A 107 9.87 3.79 17.88
CA SER A 107 10.00 2.43 17.36
C SER A 107 8.60 1.84 17.22
N VAL A 108 8.32 1.26 16.06
CA VAL A 108 7.12 0.47 15.78
C VAL A 108 7.59 -0.89 15.33
N GLU A 109 7.31 -1.89 16.16
CA GLU A 109 7.55 -3.29 15.85
C GLU A 109 6.19 -3.95 15.64
N GLU A 110 6.02 -4.69 14.56
CA GLU A 110 4.78 -5.37 14.21
C GLU A 110 5.06 -6.83 13.89
N ARG A 111 4.28 -7.73 14.49
CA ARG A 111 4.22 -9.15 14.15
C ARG A 111 2.86 -9.45 13.52
N CYS A 112 2.86 -10.13 12.38
CA CYS A 112 1.64 -10.67 11.78
C CYS A 112 1.78 -12.17 11.57
N THR A 113 0.74 -12.91 11.93
CA THR A 113 0.63 -14.33 11.61
C THR A 113 -0.60 -14.52 10.74
N TYR A 114 -0.38 -15.04 9.55
CA TYR A 114 -1.38 -15.38 8.56
C TYR A 114 -1.54 -16.91 8.60
N CYS A 115 -2.74 -17.38 8.93
CA CYS A 115 -3.04 -18.81 9.02
C CYS A 115 -4.43 -19.10 8.46
N GLU A 116 -4.66 -20.34 8.08
CA GLU A 116 -5.98 -20.83 7.72
C GLU A 116 -6.97 -20.59 8.87
N ASN A 117 -8.17 -20.11 8.56
CA ASN A 117 -9.19 -19.87 9.58
C ASN A 117 -9.76 -21.19 10.08
N SER A 118 -9.94 -21.32 11.40
CA SER A 118 -10.39 -22.56 12.04
C SER A 118 -11.83 -22.94 11.71
N GLU A 119 -12.68 -21.98 11.37
CA GLU A 119 -14.10 -22.22 11.04
C GLU A 119 -14.30 -22.40 9.53
N ASN A 120 -13.47 -21.77 8.70
CA ASN A 120 -13.55 -21.83 7.25
C ASN A 120 -12.17 -21.88 6.59
N SER A 121 -11.80 -23.06 6.08
CA SER A 121 -10.54 -23.32 5.35
C SER A 121 -10.35 -22.47 4.09
N SER A 122 -11.45 -21.93 3.54
CA SER A 122 -11.37 -21.04 2.36
C SER A 122 -10.96 -19.62 2.74
N TRP A 123 -10.85 -19.28 4.02
CA TRP A 123 -10.51 -17.96 4.53
C TRP A 123 -9.19 -17.98 5.29
N THR A 124 -8.51 -16.83 5.30
CA THR A 124 -7.25 -16.65 6.02
C THR A 124 -7.46 -15.66 7.16
N GLU A 125 -7.12 -16.07 8.37
CA GLU A 125 -7.06 -15.20 9.53
C GLU A 125 -5.68 -14.53 9.62
N ILE A 126 -5.67 -13.26 10.00
CA ILE A 126 -4.47 -12.47 10.22
C ILE A 126 -4.51 -11.97 11.66
N LYS A 127 -3.68 -12.57 12.51
CA LYS A 127 -3.41 -12.06 13.85
C LYS A 127 -2.28 -11.03 13.77
N ARG A 128 -2.54 -9.81 14.20
CA ARG A 128 -1.61 -8.68 14.14
C ARG A 128 -1.34 -8.12 15.51
N GLU A 129 -0.07 -8.05 15.88
CA GLU A 129 0.42 -7.51 17.13
C GLU A 129 1.39 -6.37 16.82
N ALA A 130 1.34 -5.30 17.61
CA ALA A 130 2.32 -4.22 17.48
C ALA A 130 2.72 -3.62 18.82
N TRP A 131 3.99 -3.23 18.90
CA TRP A 131 4.62 -2.58 20.03
C TRP A 131 5.16 -1.23 19.60
N ILE A 132 4.62 -0.17 20.20
CA ILE A 132 4.95 1.21 19.88
C ILE A 132 5.63 1.83 21.07
N SER A 133 6.89 2.24 20.90
CA SER A 133 7.70 2.83 21.95
C SER A 133 8.34 4.14 21.49
N SER A 134 8.68 5.01 22.44
CA SER A 134 9.38 6.27 22.18
C SER A 134 10.37 6.51 23.31
N LYS A 135 11.56 7.01 22.96
CA LYS A 135 12.61 7.38 23.92
C LYS A 135 12.67 8.89 24.18
N VAL A 136 11.75 9.67 23.60
CA VAL A 136 11.71 11.12 23.78
C VAL A 136 11.07 11.46 25.12
N ILE A 137 11.87 11.97 26.04
CA ILE A 137 11.44 12.39 27.38
C ILE A 137 10.48 13.58 27.26
N GLY A 138 9.42 13.61 28.07
CA GLY A 138 8.41 14.68 28.05
C GLY A 138 7.35 14.55 26.95
N PHE A 139 7.66 13.88 25.83
CA PHE A 139 6.74 13.70 24.68
C PHE A 139 6.37 12.24 24.39
N THR A 140 6.75 11.31 25.27
CA THR A 140 6.52 9.86 25.08
C THR A 140 5.05 9.56 24.81
N ARG A 141 4.12 10.10 25.62
CA ARG A 141 2.67 9.83 25.48
C ARG A 141 2.09 10.38 24.17
N PRO A 142 2.27 11.68 23.81
CA PRO A 142 1.81 12.20 22.52
C PRO A 142 2.34 11.43 21.31
N ILE A 143 3.64 11.07 21.32
CA ILE A 143 4.26 10.30 20.24
C ILE A 143 3.62 8.91 20.11
N GLN A 144 3.39 8.24 21.25
CA GLN A 144 2.75 6.92 21.25
C GLN A 144 1.30 6.95 20.78
N GLU A 145 0.51 7.95 21.17
CA GLU A 145 -0.87 8.10 20.66
C GLU A 145 -0.88 8.36 19.16
N PHE A 146 -0.01 9.24 18.69
CA PHE A 146 0.15 9.49 17.26
C PHE A 146 0.57 8.22 16.51
N GLY A 147 1.56 7.49 17.05
CA GLY A 147 2.03 6.22 16.49
C GLY A 147 0.91 5.20 16.39
N LEU A 148 0.11 5.04 17.45
CA LEU A 148 -1.02 4.10 17.48
C LEU A 148 -2.12 4.48 16.49
N ALA A 149 -2.49 5.77 16.42
CA ALA A 149 -3.50 6.25 15.48
C ALA A 149 -3.05 6.03 14.03
N ARG A 150 -1.78 6.35 13.72
CA ARG A 150 -1.18 6.12 12.41
C ARG A 150 -1.10 4.64 12.08
N PHE A 151 -0.73 3.80 13.05
CA PHE A 151 -0.67 2.35 12.90
C PHE A 151 -2.03 1.77 12.53
N LYS A 152 -3.10 2.11 13.26
CA LYS A 152 -4.47 1.67 12.96
C LYS A 152 -4.90 2.04 11.53
N SER A 153 -4.58 3.27 11.09
CA SER A 153 -4.84 3.70 9.70
C SER A 153 -4.07 2.87 8.68
N ASN A 154 -2.82 2.50 8.99
CA ASN A 154 -2.01 1.66 8.12
C ASN A 154 -2.54 0.22 8.04
N VAL A 155 -3.06 -0.34 9.14
CA VAL A 155 -3.72 -1.66 9.13
C VAL A 155 -4.90 -1.65 8.16
N THR A 156 -5.77 -0.65 8.21
CA THR A 156 -6.90 -0.54 7.26
C THR A 156 -6.43 -0.44 5.80
N LYS A 157 -5.36 0.31 5.53
CA LYS A 157 -4.79 0.42 4.17
C LYS A 157 -4.15 -0.88 3.70
N ALA A 158 -3.48 -1.61 4.60
CA ALA A 158 -2.88 -2.90 4.31
C ALA A 158 -3.94 -3.93 3.93
N MET A 159 -5.06 -4.00 4.67
CA MET A 159 -6.18 -4.87 4.35
C MET A 159 -6.78 -4.56 2.96
N LYS A 160 -7.07 -3.28 2.68
CA LYS A 160 -7.56 -2.86 1.36
C LYS A 160 -6.56 -3.15 0.23
N GLY A 161 -5.26 -3.00 0.49
CA GLY A 161 -4.20 -3.35 -0.45
C GLY A 161 -4.18 -4.86 -0.76
N PHE A 162 -4.36 -5.69 0.26
CA PHE A 162 -4.47 -7.14 0.10
C PHE A 162 -5.70 -7.54 -0.72
N GLU A 163 -6.88 -7.03 -0.36
CA GLU A 163 -8.13 -7.29 -1.09
C GLU A 163 -8.02 -6.89 -2.56
N PHE A 164 -7.41 -5.74 -2.85
CA PHE A 164 -7.16 -5.28 -4.22
C PHE A 164 -6.28 -6.26 -5.01
N ILE A 165 -5.20 -6.76 -4.41
CA ILE A 165 -4.28 -7.68 -5.08
C ILE A 165 -4.89 -9.06 -5.26
N LEU A 166 -5.65 -9.54 -4.26
CA LEU A 166 -6.39 -10.80 -4.35
C LEU A 166 -7.42 -10.76 -5.48
N ALA A 167 -8.24 -9.70 -5.56
CA ALA A 167 -9.20 -9.52 -6.66
C ALA A 167 -8.49 -9.50 -8.02
N LYS A 168 -7.38 -8.74 -8.13
CA LYS A 168 -6.57 -8.69 -9.35
C LYS A 168 -6.02 -10.08 -9.76
N MET A 169 -5.57 -10.87 -8.80
CA MET A 169 -5.05 -12.23 -9.05
C MET A 169 -6.15 -13.21 -9.49
N GLN A 170 -7.39 -13.00 -9.05
CA GLN A 170 -8.55 -13.81 -9.42
C GLN A 170 -9.14 -13.44 -10.79
N GLY A 171 -8.61 -12.40 -11.44
CA GLY A 171 -9.14 -11.90 -12.71
C GLY A 171 -10.39 -11.03 -12.55
N ASP A 172 -10.79 -10.74 -11.31
CA ASP A 172 -11.81 -9.73 -11.04
C ASP A 172 -11.24 -8.38 -11.41
N ALA A 173 -11.92 -7.68 -12.32
CA ALA A 173 -11.55 -6.31 -12.67
C ALA A 173 -11.57 -5.48 -11.38
N PRO A 174 -10.45 -4.87 -10.97
CA PRO A 174 -10.43 -4.10 -9.74
C PRO A 174 -11.49 -3.00 -9.82
N PRO A 175 -12.23 -2.71 -8.73
CA PRO A 175 -13.11 -1.56 -8.72
C PRO A 175 -12.27 -0.32 -9.03
N ARG A 176 -12.54 0.28 -10.20
CA ARG A 176 -11.75 1.39 -10.74
C ARG A 176 -11.60 2.44 -9.67
N THR A 177 -10.35 2.81 -9.36
CA THR A 177 -10.14 3.85 -8.36
C THR A 177 -10.67 5.18 -8.91
N LEU A 178 -11.19 6.06 -8.05
CA LEU A 178 -11.66 7.39 -8.47
C LEU A 178 -10.60 8.17 -9.28
N VAL A 179 -9.31 7.90 -9.03
CA VAL A 179 -8.19 8.50 -9.75
C VAL A 179 -8.03 7.93 -11.16
N GLU A 180 -8.22 6.63 -11.34
CA GLU A 180 -8.23 6.00 -12.67
C GLU A 180 -9.45 6.44 -13.48
N THR A 181 -10.62 6.50 -12.84
CA THR A 181 -11.84 7.01 -13.46
C THR A 181 -11.68 8.49 -13.86
N ALA A 182 -11.06 9.31 -13.01
CA ALA A 182 -10.79 10.72 -13.33
C ALA A 182 -9.76 10.87 -14.46
N LYS A 183 -8.71 10.03 -14.49
CA LYS A 183 -7.73 10.01 -15.59
C LYS A 183 -8.38 9.60 -16.92
N GLU A 184 -9.16 8.53 -16.92
CA GLU A 184 -9.92 8.10 -18.12
C GLU A 184 -10.91 9.16 -18.58
N ALA A 185 -11.63 9.80 -17.65
CA ALA A 185 -12.55 10.88 -17.98
C ALA A 185 -11.82 12.10 -18.59
N THR A 186 -10.64 12.42 -18.07
CA THR A 186 -9.80 13.51 -18.60
C THR A 186 -9.28 13.18 -19.99
N GLU A 187 -8.81 11.95 -20.23
CA GLU A 187 -8.36 11.53 -21.56
C GLU A 187 -9.51 11.46 -22.57
N LYS A 188 -10.66 10.90 -22.20
CA LYS A 188 -11.86 10.92 -23.06
C LYS A 188 -12.33 12.34 -23.39
N ALA A 189 -12.24 13.27 -22.43
CA ALA A 189 -12.59 14.66 -22.67
C ALA A 189 -11.62 15.31 -23.68
N LYS A 190 -10.32 15.01 -23.61
CA LYS A 190 -9.33 15.48 -24.59
C LYS A 190 -9.58 14.90 -25.99
N GLU A 191 -9.85 13.60 -26.10
CA GLU A 191 -10.17 12.96 -27.38
C GLU A 191 -11.44 13.55 -28.01
N THR A 192 -12.49 13.76 -27.20
CA THR A 192 -13.74 14.36 -27.67
C THR A 192 -13.54 15.81 -28.12
N ALA A 193 -12.73 16.58 -27.39
CA ALA A 193 -12.39 17.95 -27.77
C ALA A 193 -11.59 18.01 -29.08
N LEU A 194 -10.66 17.08 -29.28
CA LEU A 194 -9.88 16.98 -30.51
C LEU A 194 -10.79 16.64 -31.71
N ALA A 195 -11.67 15.64 -31.56
CA ALA A 195 -12.63 15.25 -32.59
C ALA A 195 -13.60 16.39 -32.94
N ALA A 196 -14.06 17.15 -31.95
CA ALA A 196 -14.92 18.32 -32.19
C ALA A 196 -14.18 19.43 -32.95
N LYS A 197 -12.89 19.65 -32.64
CA LYS A 197 -12.05 20.65 -33.31
C LYS A 197 -11.78 20.27 -34.77
N GLU A 198 -11.51 19.00 -35.06
CA GLU A 198 -11.35 18.51 -36.44
C GLU A 198 -12.65 18.66 -37.24
N LYS A 199 -13.79 18.26 -36.66
CA LYS A 199 -15.10 18.39 -37.30
C LYS A 199 -15.46 19.85 -37.61
N ALA A 200 -15.12 20.78 -36.71
CA ALA A 200 -15.31 22.21 -36.93
C ALA A 200 -14.44 22.76 -38.07
N ARG A 201 -13.18 22.28 -38.17
CA ARG A 201 -12.27 22.64 -39.25
C ARG A 201 -12.77 22.15 -40.61
N ASP A 202 -13.31 20.93 -40.66
CA ASP A 202 -13.89 20.35 -41.88
C ASP A 202 -15.17 21.06 -42.32
N LEU A 203 -16.00 21.51 -41.37
CA LEU A 203 -17.18 22.31 -41.68
C LEU A 203 -16.81 23.71 -42.21
N ALA A 204 -15.79 24.34 -41.62
CA ALA A 204 -15.28 25.64 -42.06
C ALA A 204 -14.65 25.58 -43.46
N SER A 205 -13.90 24.51 -43.77
CA SER A 205 -13.31 24.31 -45.10
C SER A 205 -14.39 24.04 -46.17
N LYS A 206 -15.42 23.26 -45.85
CA LYS A 206 -16.58 23.05 -46.72
C LYS A 206 -17.33 24.36 -46.99
N ALA A 207 -17.62 25.16 -45.96
CA ALA A 207 -18.29 26.45 -46.10
C ALA A 207 -17.48 27.47 -46.93
N ALA A 208 -16.15 27.47 -46.79
CA ALA A 208 -15.26 28.31 -47.60
C ALA A 208 -15.24 27.90 -49.08
N THR A 209 -15.38 26.60 -49.36
CA THR A 209 -15.44 26.06 -50.74
C THR A 209 -16.79 26.41 -51.40
N THR A 210 -17.90 26.33 -50.66
CA THR A 210 -19.24 26.71 -51.17
C THR A 210 -19.31 28.20 -51.52
N LYS A 211 -18.69 29.08 -50.72
CA LYS A 211 -18.63 30.53 -51.02
C LYS A 211 -17.83 30.85 -52.29
N LYS A 212 -16.83 30.04 -52.67
CA LYS A 212 -16.07 30.23 -53.91
C LYS A 212 -16.83 29.80 -55.17
N GLN A 213 -17.79 28.88 -55.06
CA GLN A 213 -18.60 28.42 -56.20
C GLN A 213 -19.82 29.32 -56.51
N GLN A 214 -20.16 30.26 -55.63
CA GLN A 214 -21.24 31.24 -55.85
C GLN A 214 -20.79 32.52 -56.59
N TYR A 215 -19.51 32.62 -56.96
CA TYR A 215 -18.97 33.69 -57.80
C TYR A 215 -18.38 33.10 -59.09
N VAL A 216 -19.24 32.50 -59.92
CA VAL A 216 -19.02 32.26 -61.36
C VAL A 216 -20.33 32.54 -62.08
#